data_AF-A0A2V9YE31-F1
#
_entry.id   AF-A0A2V9YE31-F1
#
_cell.length_a   1.000
_cell.length_b   1.000
_cell.length_c   1.000
_cell.angle_alpha   90.00
_cell.angle_beta   90.00
_cell.angle_gamma   90.00
#
_symmetry.space_group_name_H-M   'P 1'
#
loop_
_entity.id
_entity.type
_entity.pdbx_description
1 polymer ?
#
loop_
_entity_poly.entity_id
_entity_poly.type
_entity_poly.pdbx_seq_one_letter_code
_entity_poly.pdbx_strand_id
1 'polypeptide(L)'
;RLLERAAKLSDKNGGGSLTALPIIETQAGDVSAYIPTNVISITDGQIYLETDLFNSGVRPAVNVGLSVSRVGGNAQIKAMRQVAGTLKLELAQYRELAAFA
;
A
#
# COMPACT_ATOMS: atom_id res chain seq x y z
N ARG A 1 1.01 9.24 -18.14
CA ARG A 1 2.34 8.93 -18.74
C ARG A 1 3.53 9.10 -17.77
N LEU A 2 3.38 9.70 -16.58
CA LEU A 2 4.51 9.85 -15.64
C LEU A 2 4.88 8.53 -14.95
N LEU A 3 3.93 7.91 -14.24
CA LEU A 3 4.17 6.73 -13.41
C LEU A 3 4.52 5.47 -14.21
N GLU A 4 3.97 5.32 -15.42
CA GLU A 4 4.30 4.25 -16.38
C GLU A 4 5.79 4.16 -16.76
N ARG A 5 6.59 5.20 -16.46
CA ARG A 5 8.05 5.17 -16.69
C ARG A 5 8.79 4.41 -15.59
N ALA A 6 8.18 4.20 -14.43
CA ALA A 6 8.74 3.43 -13.34
C ALA A 6 8.52 1.94 -13.60
N ALA A 7 9.58 1.24 -14.01
CA ALA A 7 9.52 -0.16 -14.36
C ALA A 7 10.84 -0.87 -14.02
N LYS A 8 10.79 -2.21 -14.02
CA LYS A 8 11.98 -3.07 -14.05
C LYS A 8 12.25 -3.48 -15.50
N LEU A 9 13.43 -3.13 -16.00
CA LEU A 9 13.87 -3.46 -17.34
C LEU A 9 14.26 -4.94 -17.44
N SER A 10 14.19 -5.48 -18.65
CA SER A 10 14.64 -6.84 -18.96
C SER A 10 16.17 -6.94 -18.91
N ASP A 11 16.69 -8.17 -18.80
CA ASP A 11 18.13 -8.42 -18.79
C ASP A 11 18.82 -7.95 -20.08
N LYS A 12 18.12 -8.04 -21.22
CA LYS A 12 18.59 -7.50 -22.52
C LYS A 12 18.81 -5.98 -22.50
N ASN A 13 18.08 -5.28 -21.63
CA ASN A 13 18.16 -3.84 -21.45
C ASN A 13 18.95 -3.46 -20.17
N GLY A 14 19.76 -4.38 -19.63
CA GLY A 14 20.65 -4.14 -18.49
C GLY A 14 20.03 -4.39 -17.11
N GLY A 15 18.77 -4.84 -17.02
CA GLY A 15 18.15 -5.27 -15.75
C GLY A 15 17.90 -4.18 -14.71
N GLY A 16 18.08 -2.90 -15.07
CA GLY A 16 17.86 -1.76 -14.17
C GLY A 16 16.40 -1.59 -13.75
N SER A 17 16.16 -0.81 -12.69
CA SER A 17 14.81 -0.53 -12.21
C SER A 17 14.65 0.91 -11.74
N LEU A 18 13.45 1.46 -11.94
CA LEU A 18 12.99 2.71 -11.34
C LEU A 18 11.74 2.43 -10.50
N THR A 19 11.80 2.74 -9.21
CA THR A 19 10.66 2.63 -8.29
C THR A 19 10.08 4.02 -8.02
N ALA A 20 8.78 4.20 -8.23
CA ALA A 20 8.08 5.44 -7.92
C ALA A 20 7.25 5.27 -6.63
N LEU A 21 7.30 6.30 -5.77
CA LEU A 21 6.49 6.41 -4.55
C LEU A 21 5.69 7.71 -4.62
N PRO A 22 4.58 7.76 -5.38
CA PRO A 22 3.77 8.96 -5.47
C PRO A 22 3.06 9.24 -4.14
N ILE A 23 3.03 10.52 -3.74
CA ILE A 23 2.32 10.99 -2.56
C ILE A 23 1.11 11.78 -3.03
N ILE A 24 -0.06 11.42 -2.52
CA ILE A 24 -1.33 12.09 -2.82
C ILE A 24 -1.97 12.47 -1.49
N GLU A 25 -2.32 13.73 -1.36
CA GLU A 25 -3.08 14.24 -0.23
C GLU A 25 -4.58 14.02 -0.48
N THR A 26 -5.24 13.31 0.42
CA THR A 26 -6.70 13.18 0.42
C THR A 26 -7.31 14.27 1.28
N GLN A 27 -8.41 14.86 0.82
CA GLN A 27 -9.14 15.87 1.57
C GLN A 27 -10.18 15.16 2.44
N ALA A 28 -10.14 15.40 3.76
CA ALA A 28 -11.03 14.75 4.73
C ALA A 28 -11.05 13.20 4.65
N GLY A 29 -9.96 12.58 4.17
CA GLY A 29 -9.89 11.13 3.98
C GLY A 29 -10.69 10.60 2.77
N ASP A 30 -11.15 11.46 1.86
CA ASP A 30 -11.86 11.02 0.67
C ASP A 30 -10.92 10.41 -0.38
N VAL A 31 -10.94 9.08 -0.45
CA VAL A 31 -10.20 8.27 -1.44
C VAL A 31 -10.95 8.12 -2.76
N SER A 32 -12.23 8.52 -2.82
CA SER A 32 -13.07 8.42 -4.02
C SER A 32 -12.96 9.65 -4.92
N ALA A 33 -12.30 10.70 -4.45
CA ALA A 33 -12.01 11.88 -5.24
C ALA A 33 -11.27 11.52 -6.56
N TYR A 34 -11.42 12.39 -7.55
CA TYR A 34 -10.94 12.14 -8.92
C TYR A 34 -9.44 11.85 -9.00
N ILE A 35 -8.61 12.65 -8.31
CA ILE A 35 -7.15 12.49 -8.34
C ILE A 35 -6.71 11.20 -7.62
N PRO A 36 -7.12 10.94 -6.36
CA PRO A 36 -6.82 9.66 -5.69
C PRO A 36 -7.24 8.44 -6.51
N THR A 37 -8.47 8.43 -7.03
CA THR A 37 -8.99 7.30 -7.82
C THR A 37 -8.14 7.03 -9.07
N ASN A 38 -7.74 8.08 -9.80
CA ASN A 38 -6.88 7.94 -10.98
C ASN A 38 -5.48 7.45 -10.63
N VAL A 39 -4.90 7.89 -9.51
CA VAL A 39 -3.57 7.44 -9.12
C VAL A 39 -3.62 5.99 -8.64
N ILE A 40 -4.64 5.63 -7.86
CA ILE A 40 -4.87 4.24 -7.41
C ILE A 40 -5.00 3.30 -8.60
N SER A 41 -5.69 3.70 -9.67
CA SER A 41 -5.84 2.85 -10.86
C SER A 41 -4.53 2.65 -11.63
N ILE A 42 -3.59 3.60 -11.56
CA ILE A 42 -2.29 3.54 -12.23
C ILE A 42 -1.24 2.80 -11.39
N THR A 43 -1.19 3.02 -10.08
CA THR A 43 -0.16 2.46 -9.20
C THR A 43 -0.37 0.98 -8.90
N ASP A 44 0.70 0.21 -8.69
CA ASP A 44 0.65 -1.21 -8.31
C ASP A 44 0.16 -1.48 -6.87
N GLY A 45 -0.20 -0.44 -6.12
CA GLY A 45 -0.66 -0.55 -4.75
C GLY A 45 -0.67 0.79 -4.06
N GLN A 46 -1.18 0.81 -2.84
CA GLN A 46 -1.26 2.01 -2.02
C GLN A 46 -0.95 1.71 -0.56
N ILE A 47 -0.35 2.69 0.10
CA ILE A 47 -0.24 2.78 1.55
C ILE A 47 -1.18 3.92 1.95
N TYR A 48 -2.28 3.58 2.60
CA TYR A 48 -3.24 4.56 3.08
C TYR A 48 -2.93 4.93 4.52
N LEU A 49 -2.70 6.22 4.77
CA LEU A 49 -2.42 6.77 6.09
C LEU A 49 -3.69 7.44 6.62
N GLU A 50 -4.12 7.04 7.81
CA GLU A 50 -5.39 7.46 8.40
C GLU A 50 -5.17 8.37 9.61
N THR A 51 -5.90 9.49 9.65
CA THR A 51 -5.77 10.50 10.70
C THR A 51 -6.14 9.95 12.08
N ASP A 52 -7.16 9.10 12.18
CA ASP A 52 -7.61 8.52 13.45
C ASP A 52 -6.56 7.55 14.05
N LEU A 53 -5.86 6.81 13.20
CA LEU A 53 -4.73 5.98 13.64
C LEU A 53 -3.56 6.82 14.12
N PHE A 54 -3.27 7.92 13.43
CA PHE A 54 -2.21 8.83 13.85
C PHE A 54 -2.53 9.47 15.21
N ASN A 55 -3.78 9.88 15.42
CA ASN A 55 -4.26 10.50 16.65
C ASN A 55 -4.33 9.52 17.83
N SER A 56 -4.59 8.23 17.57
CA SER A 56 -4.53 7.17 18.58
C SER A 56 -3.10 6.69 18.91
N GLY A 57 -2.09 7.31 18.31
CA GLY A 57 -0.67 7.05 18.60
C GLY A 57 -0.03 5.95 17.74
N VAL A 58 -0.75 5.35 16.80
CA VAL A 58 -0.20 4.35 15.88
C VAL A 58 0.64 5.04 14.81
N ARG A 59 1.95 4.77 14.83
CA ARG A 59 2.91 5.36 13.89
C ARG A 59 3.86 4.28 13.36
N PRO A 60 3.93 4.02 12.04
CA PRO A 60 3.20 4.71 10.97
C PRO A 60 1.70 4.36 10.95
N ALA A 61 0.86 5.34 10.65
CA ALA A 61 -0.61 5.27 10.72
C ALA A 61 -1.24 4.51 9.54
N VAL A 62 -0.71 3.33 9.22
CA VAL A 62 -1.13 2.54 8.04
C VAL A 62 -2.45 1.83 8.29
N ASN A 63 -3.45 2.10 7.46
CA ASN A 63 -4.69 1.33 7.46
C ASN A 63 -4.47 0.02 6.70
N VAL A 64 -4.47 -1.09 7.43
CA VAL A 64 -4.18 -2.44 6.91
C VAL A 64 -5.24 -2.94 5.92
N GLY A 65 -6.50 -2.49 6.07
CA GLY A 65 -7.61 -2.89 5.20
C GLY A 65 -7.55 -2.23 3.83
N LEU A 66 -7.33 -0.91 3.82
CA LEU A 66 -7.29 -0.11 2.58
C LEU A 66 -5.92 -0.16 1.86
N SER A 67 -4.85 -0.50 2.57
CA SER A 67 -3.50 -0.60 1.99
C SER A 67 -3.30 -1.96 1.31
N VAL A 68 -2.75 -1.94 0.09
CA VAL A 68 -2.50 -3.15 -0.70
C VAL A 68 -1.25 -2.98 -1.56
N SER A 69 -0.58 -4.11 -1.83
CA SER A 69 0.41 -4.23 -2.90
C SER A 69 -0.05 -5.34 -3.83
N ARG A 70 -0.27 -5.03 -5.11
CA ARG A 70 -0.67 -6.00 -6.14
C ARG A 70 0.47 -6.95 -6.51
N VAL A 71 1.73 -6.51 -6.37
CA VAL A 71 2.92 -7.36 -6.52
C VAL A 71 3.00 -8.38 -5.36
N GLY A 72 2.53 -8.00 -4.18
CA GLY A 72 2.37 -8.88 -3.03
C GLY A 72 3.69 -9.51 -2.55
N GLY A 73 3.62 -10.79 -2.14
CA GLY A 73 4.75 -11.51 -1.57
C GLY A 73 5.92 -11.74 -2.54
N ASN A 74 5.74 -11.54 -3.85
CA ASN A 74 6.80 -11.68 -4.85
C ASN A 74 7.94 -10.68 -4.67
N ALA A 75 7.65 -9.52 -4.09
CA ALA A 75 8.65 -8.51 -3.75
C ALA A 75 9.33 -8.75 -2.38
N GLN A 76 8.95 -9.80 -1.63
CA GLN A 76 9.47 -10.08 -0.30
C GLN A 76 10.50 -11.21 -0.31
N ILE A 77 11.47 -11.13 0.60
CA ILE A 77 12.40 -12.23 0.88
C ILE A 77 11.66 -13.42 1.50
N LYS A 78 12.18 -14.64 1.31
CA LYS A 78 11.54 -15.90 1.78
C LYS A 78 11.21 -15.88 3.28
N ALA A 79 12.12 -15.38 4.10
CA ALA A 79 11.94 -15.31 5.55
C ALA A 79 10.74 -14.43 5.93
N MET A 80 10.59 -13.26 5.31
CA MET A 80 9.46 -12.35 5.58
C MET A 80 8.13 -12.98 5.16
N ARG A 81 8.10 -13.64 4.01
CA ARG A 81 6.89 -14.32 3.53
C ARG A 81 6.41 -15.42 4.48
N GLN A 82 7.34 -16.14 5.10
CA GLN A 82 7.02 -17.20 6.07
C GLN A 82 6.39 -16.64 7.35
N VAL A 83 6.92 -15.53 7.89
CA VAL A 83 6.47 -14.99 9.17
C VAL A 83 5.28 -14.03 9.05
N ALA A 84 5.15 -13.32 7.93
CA ALA A 84 4.14 -12.28 7.76
C ALA A 84 2.93 -12.71 6.92
N GLY A 85 2.85 -13.97 6.50
CA GLY A 85 1.81 -14.47 5.59
C GLY A 85 0.38 -14.32 6.12
N THR A 86 0.17 -14.56 7.41
CA THR A 86 -1.15 -14.45 8.07
C THR A 86 -1.38 -13.09 8.73
N LEU A 87 -0.31 -12.32 8.98
CA LEU A 87 -0.34 -11.08 9.75
C LEU A 87 -1.37 -10.07 9.23
N LYS A 88 -1.50 -9.91 7.91
CA LYS A 88 -2.48 -8.99 7.32
C LYS A 88 -3.91 -9.41 7.63
N LEU A 89 -4.21 -10.71 7.55
CA LEU A 89 -5.54 -11.25 7.82
C LEU A 89 -5.89 -11.14 9.30
N GLU A 90 -4.95 -11.48 10.18
CA GLU A 90 -5.13 -11.37 11.63
C GLU A 90 -5.38 -9.92 12.06
N LEU A 91 -4.63 -8.96 11.50
CA LEU A 91 -4.84 -7.54 11.79
C LEU A 91 -6.17 -7.02 11.22
N ALA A 92 -6.62 -7.51 10.07
CA ALA A 92 -7.93 -7.17 9.52
C ALA A 92 -9.07 -7.68 10.41
N GLN A 93 -8.99 -8.94 10.85
CA GLN A 93 -9.95 -9.53 11.79
C GLN A 93 -9.99 -8.81 13.13
N TYR A 94 -8.81 -8.48 13.68
CA TYR A 94 -8.72 -7.71 14.92
C TYR A 94 -9.44 -6.37 14.81
N ARG A 95 -9.25 -5.65 13.70
CA ARG A 95 -9.92 -4.35 13.50
C ARG A 95 -11.42 -4.47 13.29
N GLU A 96 -11.87 -5.51 12.59
CA GLU A 96 -13.28 -5.79 12.45
C GLU A 96 -13.92 -6.03 13.82
N LEU A 97 -13.31 -6.86 14.68
CA LEU A 97 -13.77 -7.09 16.05
C LEU A 97 -13.73 -5.83 16.92
N ALA A 98 -12.67 -5.03 16.81
CA ALA A 98 -12.51 -3.79 17.56
C ALA A 98 -13.56 -2.73 17.17
N ALA A 99 -14.13 -2.78 15.98
CA ALA A 99 -15.21 -1.88 15.55
C ALA A 99 -16.57 -2.22 16.17
N PHE A 100 -16.73 -3.42 16.75
CA PHE A 100 -17.96 -3.86 17.41
C PHE A 100 -17.95 -3.67 18.95
N ALA A 101 -16.83 -3.24 19.54
CA ALA A 101 -16.65 -3.01 20.96
C ALA A 101 -16.60 -1.51 21.28
#